data_AF-A0A385Z761-F1
#
_entry.id   AF-A0A385Z761-F1
#
_cell.length_a   1.000
_cell.length_b   1.000
_cell.length_c   1.000
_cell.angle_alpha   90.00
_cell.angle_beta   90.00
_cell.angle_gamma   90.00
#
_symmetry.space_group_name_H-M   'P 1'
#
loop_
_entity.id
_entity.type
_entity.pdbx_description
1 polymer ?
#
loop_
_entity_poly.entity_id
_entity_poly.type
_entity_poly.pdbx_seq_one_letter_code
_entity_poly.pdbx_strand_id
1 'polypeptide(L)'
;MTAFDPRAALDALMAEYSARANAIRSDLARSHSPDFAEQALQRQNDEVLEALLAEAEAALLKVGKAKLRLADGSYGECLRCGEPIEARRLQILPAAEYCLACADLMK
;
A
#
# COMPACT_ATOMS: atom_id res chain seq x y z
N MET A 1 -17.00 -19.06 13.62
CA MET A 1 -15.74 -18.29 13.53
C MET A 1 -15.42 -18.15 12.07
N THR A 2 -15.74 -17.01 11.46
CA THR A 2 -15.53 -16.79 10.02
C THR A 2 -14.04 -16.84 9.73
N ALA A 3 -13.62 -17.82 8.92
CA ALA A 3 -12.25 -17.90 8.44
C ALA A 3 -11.91 -16.62 7.66
N PHE A 4 -10.73 -16.07 7.90
CA PHE A 4 -10.22 -14.93 7.16
C PHE A 4 -10.08 -15.30 5.68
N ASP A 5 -10.70 -14.52 4.79
CA ASP A 5 -10.55 -14.67 3.34
C ASP A 5 -9.45 -13.71 2.84
N PRO A 6 -8.23 -14.21 2.54
CA PRO A 6 -7.14 -13.36 2.05
C PRO A 6 -7.45 -12.72 0.69
N ARG A 7 -8.26 -13.35 -0.16
CA ARG A 7 -8.59 -12.79 -1.48
C ARG A 7 -9.44 -11.54 -1.32
N ALA A 8 -10.55 -11.66 -0.58
CA ALA A 8 -11.44 -10.54 -0.31
C ALA A 8 -10.70 -9.40 0.40
N ALA A 9 -9.83 -9.71 1.36
CA ALA A 9 -9.04 -8.70 2.07
C ALA A 9 -8.06 -7.95 1.14
N LEU A 10 -7.36 -8.66 0.25
CA LEU A 10 -6.44 -8.04 -0.70
C LEU A 10 -7.19 -7.25 -1.79
N ASP A 11 -8.36 -7.70 -2.21
CA ASP A 11 -9.21 -6.97 -3.17
C ASP A 11 -9.71 -5.65 -2.58
N ALA A 12 -10.15 -5.66 -1.32
CA ALA A 12 -10.56 -4.46 -0.60
C ALA A 12 -9.39 -3.46 -0.47
N LEU A 13 -8.20 -3.92 -0.06
CA LEU A 13 -7.01 -3.07 0.03
C LEU A 13 -6.59 -2.49 -1.32
N MET A 14 -6.66 -3.28 -2.39
CA MET A 14 -6.35 -2.82 -3.74
C MET A 14 -7.29 -1.68 -4.15
N ALA A 15 -8.59 -1.85 -3.91
CA ALA A 15 -9.60 -0.83 -4.23
C ALA A 15 -9.37 0.45 -3.41
N GLU A 16 -9.08 0.32 -2.11
CA GLU A 16 -8.81 1.46 -1.22
C GLU A 16 -7.59 2.27 -1.66
N TYR A 17 -6.43 1.62 -1.84
CA TYR A 17 -5.21 2.34 -2.24
C TYR A 17 -5.32 2.89 -3.67
N SER A 18 -6.04 2.22 -4.57
CA SER A 18 -6.28 2.73 -5.93
C SER A 18 -7.15 3.99 -5.90
N ALA A 19 -8.22 3.99 -5.10
CA ALA A 19 -9.08 5.16 -4.93
C ALA A 19 -8.29 6.33 -4.34
N ARG A 20 -7.45 6.07 -3.32
CA ARG A 20 -6.59 7.07 -2.69
C ARG A 20 -5.58 7.67 -3.69
N ALA A 21 -4.85 6.83 -4.42
CA ALA A 21 -3.90 7.29 -5.43
C ALA A 21 -4.57 8.12 -6.54
N ASN A 22 -5.75 7.70 -7.01
CA ASN A 22 -6.50 8.44 -8.03
C ASN A 22 -7.00 9.79 -7.53
N ALA A 23 -7.45 9.88 -6.28
CA ALA A 23 -7.85 11.15 -5.68
C ALA A 23 -6.68 12.14 -5.61
N ILE A 24 -5.51 11.68 -5.15
CA ILE A 24 -4.30 12.50 -5.07
C ILE A 24 -3.83 12.96 -6.45
N ARG A 25 -3.81 12.07 -7.45
CA ARG A 25 -3.50 12.46 -8.84
C ARG A 25 -4.47 13.49 -9.39
N SER A 26 -5.76 13.38 -9.06
CA SER A 26 -6.75 14.36 -9.50
C SER A 26 -6.52 15.73 -8.86
N ASP A 27 -6.01 15.77 -7.63
CA ASP A 27 -5.69 17.01 -6.92
C ASP A 27 -4.45 17.70 -7.50
N LEU A 28 -3.37 16.93 -7.69
CA LEU A 28 -2.15 17.38 -8.37
C LEU A 28 -2.42 17.90 -9.79
N ALA A 29 -3.42 17.35 -10.49
CA ALA A 29 -3.80 17.78 -11.83
C ALA A 29 -4.66 19.06 -11.86
N ARG A 30 -5.22 19.53 -10.72
CA ARG A 30 -6.32 20.52 -10.73
C ARG A 30 -5.92 21.99 -10.89
N SER A 31 -4.68 22.43 -10.68
CA SER A 31 -4.28 23.79 -11.07
C SER A 31 -2.84 24.16 -10.69
N HIS A 32 -2.14 24.84 -11.60
CA HIS A 32 -1.16 25.86 -11.24
C HIS A 32 -1.83 27.24 -11.38
N SER A 33 -1.88 28.04 -10.32
CA SER A 33 -2.37 29.43 -10.40
C SER A 33 -1.41 30.29 -11.24
N PRO A 34 -1.90 31.28 -12.02
CA PRO A 34 -1.04 32.23 -12.71
C PRO A 34 -0.35 33.23 -11.76
N ASP A 35 -0.72 33.32 -10.49
CA ASP A 35 -0.09 34.20 -9.49
C ASP A 35 1.16 33.55 -8.84
N PHE A 36 2.32 34.22 -8.93
CA PHE A 36 3.60 33.76 -8.40
C PHE A 36 3.61 33.54 -6.88
N ALA A 37 2.86 34.33 -6.11
CA ALA A 37 2.78 34.14 -4.66
C ALA A 37 2.00 32.88 -4.29
N GLU A 38 0.94 32.57 -5.05
CA GLU A 38 0.17 31.34 -4.90
C GLU A 38 0.96 30.11 -5.39
N GLN A 39 1.80 30.26 -6.42
CA GLN A 39 2.67 29.18 -6.92
C GLN A 39 3.66 28.66 -5.88
N ALA A 40 4.28 29.54 -5.08
CA ALA A 40 5.23 29.13 -4.06
C ALA A 40 4.57 28.28 -2.96
N LEU A 41 3.35 28.65 -2.54
CA LEU A 41 2.55 27.88 -1.59
C LEU A 41 2.02 26.58 -2.20
N GLN A 42 1.62 26.60 -3.48
CA GLN A 42 1.16 25.41 -4.21
C GLN A 42 2.25 24.35 -4.33
N ARG A 43 3.49 24.71 -4.68
CA ARG A 43 4.60 23.76 -4.78
C ARG A 43 4.88 23.00 -3.47
N GLN A 44 4.81 23.67 -2.33
CA GLN A 44 4.98 23.01 -1.03
C GLN A 44 3.85 22.01 -0.73
N ASN A 45 2.62 22.32 -1.16
CA ASN A 45 1.50 21.38 -1.02
C ASN A 45 1.63 20.20 -2.00
N ASP A 46 2.08 20.45 -3.23
CA ASP A 46 2.29 19.41 -4.24
C ASP A 46 3.36 18.41 -3.80
N GLU A 47 4.46 18.86 -3.19
CA GLU A 47 5.49 17.97 -2.64
C GLU A 47 4.93 16.97 -1.60
N VAL A 48 4.01 17.43 -0.74
CA VAL A 48 3.34 16.56 0.23
C VAL A 48 2.40 15.57 -0.47
N LEU A 49 1.64 16.02 -1.46
CA LEU A 49 0.75 15.17 -2.24
C LEU A 49 1.53 14.12 -3.04
N GLU A 50 2.66 14.47 -3.63
CA GLU A 50 3.56 13.55 -4.34
C GLU A 50 4.11 12.47 -3.40
N ALA A 51 4.54 12.84 -2.19
CA ALA A 51 4.97 11.87 -1.18
C ALA A 51 3.84 10.89 -0.82
N LEU A 52 2.62 11.41 -0.57
CA LEU A 52 1.45 10.58 -0.27
C LEU A 52 1.05 9.67 -1.44
N LEU A 53 1.20 10.15 -2.68
CA LEU A 53 0.97 9.36 -3.89
C LEU A 53 1.97 8.20 -3.97
N ALA A 54 3.26 8.48 -3.77
CA ALA A 54 4.32 7.47 -3.79
C ALA A 54 4.09 6.39 -2.71
N GLU A 55 3.64 6.77 -1.52
CA GLU A 55 3.26 5.83 -0.46
C GLU A 55 2.08 4.93 -0.87
N ALA A 56 1.03 5.52 -1.46
CA ALA A 56 -0.13 4.77 -1.93
C ALA A 56 0.23 3.80 -3.07
N GLU A 57 1.09 4.21 -4.00
CA GLU A 57 1.59 3.37 -5.09
C GLU A 57 2.49 2.24 -4.59
N ALA A 58 3.35 2.52 -3.60
CA ALA A 58 4.14 1.48 -2.94
C ALA A 58 3.25 0.46 -2.23
N ALA A 59 2.16 0.90 -1.59
CA ALA A 59 1.19 0.01 -0.97
C ALA A 59 0.45 -0.85 -2.02
N LEU A 60 0.02 -0.26 -3.14
CA LEU A 60 -0.58 -0.99 -4.27
C LEU A 60 0.34 -2.08 -4.79
N LEU A 61 1.65 -1.78 -4.93
CA LEU A 61 2.63 -2.75 -5.36
C LEU A 61 2.73 -3.93 -4.39
N LYS A 62 2.75 -3.67 -3.07
CA LYS A 62 2.77 -4.72 -2.03
C LYS A 62 1.52 -5.59 -2.09
N VAL A 63 0.34 -4.98 -2.22
CA VAL A 63 -0.93 -5.71 -2.38
C VAL A 63 -0.92 -6.56 -3.65
N GLY A 64 -0.43 -6.02 -4.77
CA GLY A 64 -0.27 -6.75 -6.02
C GLY A 64 0.62 -7.98 -5.86
N LYS A 65 1.79 -7.84 -5.21
CA LYS A 65 2.68 -8.97 -4.90
C LYS A 65 2.00 -10.00 -3.99
N ALA A 66 1.25 -9.57 -2.99
CA ALA A 66 0.50 -10.48 -2.13
C ALA A 66 -0.59 -11.25 -2.89
N LYS A 67 -1.26 -10.62 -3.87
CA LYS A 67 -2.20 -11.32 -4.76
C LYS A 67 -1.52 -12.34 -5.67
N LEU A 68 -0.32 -12.04 -6.17
CA LEU A 68 0.48 -12.99 -6.93
C LEU A 68 0.83 -14.22 -6.08
N ARG A 69 1.30 -14.00 -4.84
CA ARG A 69 1.54 -15.08 -3.87
C ARG A 69 0.29 -15.90 -3.56
N LEU A 70 -0.87 -15.24 -3.53
CA LEU A 70 -2.14 -15.95 -3.33
C LEU A 70 -2.51 -16.81 -4.54
N ALA A 71 -2.14 -16.39 -5.75
CA ALA A 71 -2.37 -17.14 -6.97
C ALA A 71 -1.39 -18.31 -7.14
N ASP A 72 -0.13 -18.16 -6.72
CA ASP A 72 0.89 -19.21 -6.78
C ASP A 72 0.85 -20.18 -5.59
N GLY A 73 0.13 -19.85 -4.51
CA GLY A 73 -0.04 -20.68 -3.33
C GLY A 73 0.97 -20.42 -2.19
N SER A 74 1.93 -19.52 -2.37
CA SER A 74 2.92 -19.11 -1.35
C SER A 74 2.43 -18.00 -0.40
N TYR A 75 1.15 -17.62 -0.49
CA TYR A 75 0.59 -16.60 0.39
C TYR A 75 0.66 -17.03 1.85
N GLY A 76 1.18 -16.11 2.68
CA GLY A 76 1.42 -16.37 4.08
C GLY A 76 2.77 -16.99 4.36
N GLU A 77 3.68 -17.10 3.39
CA GLU A 77 5.08 -17.42 3.63
C GLU A 77 5.95 -16.16 3.70
N CYS A 78 6.89 -16.15 4.64
CA CYS A 78 7.83 -15.05 4.82
C CYS A 78 8.86 -15.04 3.69
N LEU A 79 9.01 -13.91 3.00
CA LEU A 79 9.95 -13.78 1.88
C LEU A 79 11.44 -13.88 2.28
N ARG A 80 11.76 -13.84 3.58
CA ARG A 80 13.13 -13.87 4.10
C ARG A 80 13.53 -15.24 4.64
N CYS A 81 12.71 -15.83 5.52
CA CYS A 81 13.02 -17.11 6.15
C CYS A 81 12.24 -18.30 5.59
N GLY A 82 11.22 -18.08 4.76
CA GLY A 82 10.34 -19.13 4.23
C GLY A 82 9.34 -19.70 5.25
N GLU A 83 9.37 -19.23 6.50
CA GLU A 83 8.43 -19.69 7.53
C GLU A 83 7.04 -19.07 7.36
N PRO A 84 5.98 -19.74 7.85
CA PRO A 84 4.64 -19.20 7.81
C PRO A 84 4.51 -17.92 8.65
N ILE A 85 3.88 -16.90 8.05
CA ILE A 85 3.47 -15.66 8.69
C ILE A 85 2.27 -15.95 9.59
N GLU A 86 2.27 -15.39 10.79
CA GLU A 86 1.23 -15.62 11.77
C GLU A 86 -0.15 -15.20 11.22
N ALA A 87 -1.16 -16.07 11.33
CA ALA A 87 -2.49 -15.79 10.80
C ALA A 87 -3.10 -14.48 11.35
N ARG A 88 -2.84 -14.17 12.63
CA ARG A 88 -3.26 -12.89 13.24
C ARG A 88 -2.59 -11.68 12.57
N ARG A 89 -1.34 -11.83 12.13
CA ARG A 89 -0.62 -10.78 11.39
C ARG A 89 -1.22 -10.58 10.00
N LEU A 90 -1.56 -11.65 9.29
CA LEU A 90 -2.24 -11.57 7.99
C LEU A 90 -3.67 -11.01 8.09
N GLN A 91 -4.35 -11.23 9.22
CA GLN A 91 -5.68 -10.63 9.47
C GLN A 91 -5.60 -9.11 9.66
N ILE A 92 -4.54 -8.61 10.29
CA ILE A 92 -4.33 -7.18 10.52
C ILE A 92 -3.69 -6.52 9.30
N LEU A 93 -2.71 -7.20 8.68
CA LEU A 93 -1.95 -6.75 7.53
C LEU A 93 -1.92 -7.84 6.44
N PRO A 94 -2.97 -7.94 5.60
CA PRO A 94 -3.07 -8.94 4.53
C PRO A 94 -1.92 -8.88 3.52
N ALA A 95 -1.35 -7.70 3.29
CA ALA A 95 -0.22 -7.52 2.38
C ALA A 95 1.15 -7.82 3.01
N ALA A 96 1.22 -8.44 4.20
CA ALA A 96 2.49 -8.70 4.89
C ALA A 96 3.44 -9.58 4.05
N GLU A 97 4.68 -9.14 3.90
CA GLU A 97 5.75 -9.84 3.17
C GLU A 97 6.67 -10.66 4.11
N TYR A 98 6.67 -10.33 5.40
CA TYR A 98 7.59 -10.90 6.40
C TYR A 98 6.86 -11.29 7.68
N CYS A 99 7.34 -12.36 8.32
CA CYS A 99 6.96 -12.73 9.69
C CYS A 99 7.40 -11.64 10.69
N LEU A 100 6.85 -11.67 11.91
CA LEU A 100 7.16 -10.68 12.94
C LEU A 100 8.67 -10.56 13.20
N ALA A 101 9.34 -11.70 13.36
CA ALA A 101 10.78 -11.75 13.63
C ALA A 101 11.63 -11.14 12.51
N CYS A 102 11.30 -11.42 11.25
CA CYS A 102 12.01 -10.84 10.11
C CYS A 102 11.70 -9.35 9.93
N ALA A 103 10.48 -8.92 10.22
CA ALA A 103 10.09 -7.51 10.12
C ALA A 103 10.79 -6.65 11.19
N ASP A 104 10.98 -7.17 12.41
CA ASP A 104 11.69 -6.43 13.47
C ASP A 104 13.18 -6.21 13.17
N LEU A 105 13.77 -7.04 12.30
CA LEU A 105 15.16 -6.91 11.85
C LEU A 105 15.35 -5.89 10.71
N MET A 106 14.27 -5.34 10.17
CA MET A 106 14.28 -4.38 9.05
C MET A 106 13.92 -2.95 9.49
N LYS A 107 13.84 -2.70 10.80
CA LYS A 107 13.75 -1.36 11.38
C LYS A 107 15.11 -0.68 11.34
#